data_AF-A0A8T2R7J7-F1
#
_entry.id   AF-A0A8T2R7J7-F1
#
_cell.length_a   1.000
_cell.length_b   1.000
_cell.length_c   1.000
_cell.angle_alpha   90.00
_cell.angle_beta   90.00
_cell.angle_gamma   90.00
#
_symmetry.space_group_name_H-M   'P 1'
#
loop_
_entity.id
_entity.type
_entity.pdbx_description
1 polymer ?
#
loop_
_entity_poly.entity_id
_entity_poly.type
_entity_poly.pdbx_seq_one_letter_code
_entity_poly.pdbx_strand_id
1 'polypeptide(L)' 'MLLADLGVEVEKTITIYCDNLSSIQLARNPIFHARTKHIEVYYHFIREKVLAGDIDLVYVRTNE' A
#
# COMPACT_ATOMS: atom_id res chain seq x y z
N MET A 1 -10.82 -2.22 -11.62
CA MET A 1 -10.92 -2.00 -10.15
C MET A 1 -12.39 -2.10 -9.86
N LEU A 2 -12.83 -2.97 -8.94
CA LEU A 2 -14.23 -3.41 -8.88
C LEU A 2 -15.26 -2.26 -8.94
N LEU A 3 -14.96 -1.13 -8.28
CA LEU A 3 -15.80 0.06 -8.29
C LEU A 3 -15.91 0.72 -9.68
N ALA A 4 -14.81 0.83 -10.43
CA ALA A 4 -14.83 1.30 -11.82
C ALA A 4 -15.59 0.31 -12.73
N ASP A 5 -15.47 -1.00 -12.47
CA ASP A 5 -16.20 -2.03 -13.22
C ASP A 5 -17.72 -1.96 -12.95
N LEU A 6 -18.12 -1.38 -11.81
CA LEU A 6 -19.50 -1.06 -11.43
C LEU A 6 -19.95 0.34 -11.88
N GLY A 7 -19.13 1.07 -12.64
CA GLY A 7 -19.45 2.42 -13.13
C GLY A 7 -19.32 3.54 -12.10
N VAL A 8 -18.67 3.28 -10.96
CA VAL A 8 -18.36 4.30 -9.96
C VAL A 8 -17.08 5.01 -10.38
N GLU A 9 -17.11 6.34 -10.48
CA GLU A 9 -15.90 7.13 -10.65
C GLU A 9 -15.03 6.97 -9.41
N VAL A 10 -13.79 6.53 -9.60
CA VAL A 10 -12.81 6.46 -8.53
C VAL A 10 -11.53 7.13 -8.98
N GLU A 11 -10.89 7.82 -8.05
CA GLU A 11 -9.57 8.37 -8.28
C GLU A 11 -8.61 7.28 -8.75
N LYS A 12 -7.77 7.65 -9.72
CA LYS A 12 -6.81 6.76 -10.35
C LYS A 12 -5.81 6.14 -9.34
N THR A 13 -5.56 6.85 -8.24
CA THR A 13 -4.66 6.44 -7.17
C THR A 13 -5.37 6.58 -5.83
N ILE A 14 -5.34 5.54 -5.01
CA ILE A 14 -5.94 5.54 -3.67
C ILE A 14 -4.88 5.93 -2.64
N THR A 15 -5.12 7.01 -1.89
CA THR A 15 -4.26 7.38 -0.76
C THR A 15 -4.61 6.59 0.50
N ILE A 16 -3.63 5.89 1.06
CA ILE A 16 -3.73 5.19 2.34
C ILE A 16 -2.86 5.92 3.37
N TYR A 17 -3.48 6.33 4.47
CA TYR A 17 -2.78 6.94 5.59
C TYR A 17 -2.26 5.85 6.55
N CYS A 18 -0.98 5.93 6.91
CA CYS A 18 -0.33 4.97 7.79
C CYS A 18 0.57 5.69 8.80
N ASP A 19 0.52 5.27 10.05
CA ASP A 19 1.34 5.81 11.14
C ASP A 19 2.66 5.04 11.36
N ASN A 20 2.81 3.90 10.69
CA ASN A 20 4.01 3.09 10.77
C ASN A 20 4.95 3.39 9.60
N LEU A 21 5.97 4.22 9.86
CA LEU A 21 6.96 4.59 8.86
C LEU A 21 7.70 3.37 8.28
N SER A 22 7.96 2.33 9.09
CA SER A 22 8.59 1.10 8.64
C SER A 22 7.72 0.39 7.60
N SER A 23 6.40 0.32 7.81
CA SER A 23 5.47 -0.25 6.83
C SER A 23 5.45 0.51 5.51
N ILE A 24 5.50 1.85 5.56
CA ILE A 24 5.57 2.71 4.36
C ILE A 24 6.87 2.46 3.60
N GLN A 25 8.01 2.42 4.29
CA GLN A 25 9.31 2.18 3.68
C GLN A 25 9.41 0.78 3.08
N LEU A 26 8.88 -0.22 3.78
CA LEU A 26 8.76 -1.57 3.26
C LEU A 26 8.00 -1.55 1.94
N ALA A 27 6.75 -1.05 1.92
CA ALA A 27 5.92 -1.08 0.72
C ALA A 27 6.56 -0.36 -0.49
N ARG A 28 7.42 0.63 -0.26
CA ARG A 28 8.14 1.37 -1.31
C ARG A 28 9.45 0.72 -1.77
N ASN A 29 9.97 -0.31 -1.08
CA ASN A 29 11.31 -0.85 -1.33
C ASN A 29 11.30 -2.26 -1.98
N PRO A 30 11.54 -2.38 -3.30
CA PRO A 30 12.65 -3.19 -3.81
C PRO A 30 12.99 -4.55 -3.19
N ILE A 31 13.79 -4.40 -2.14
CA ILE A 31 14.90 -5.28 -1.81
C ILE A 31 14.66 -5.93 -0.44
N PHE A 32 13.48 -5.73 0.15
CA PHE A 32 13.17 -6.36 1.43
C PHE A 32 12.63 -7.79 1.25
N HIS A 33 13.34 -8.76 1.85
CA HIS A 33 12.87 -10.14 2.00
C HIS A 33 12.27 -10.32 3.40
N ALA A 34 10.94 -10.46 3.48
CA ALA A 34 10.27 -10.78 4.72
C ALA A 34 10.63 -12.21 5.17
N ARG A 35 10.92 -12.40 6.47
CA ARG A 35 11.31 -13.71 7.04
C ARG A 35 10.12 -14.56 7.51
N THR A 36 8.89 -14.04 7.41
CA THR A 36 7.65 -14.74 7.82
C THR A 36 6.62 -14.73 6.68
N LYS A 37 6.05 -15.91 6.38
CA LYS A 37 5.14 -16.11 5.23
C LYS A 37 3.92 -15.17 5.22
N HIS A 38 3.32 -14.91 6.38
CA HIS A 38 2.13 -14.05 6.44
C HIS A 38 2.46 -12.60 6.09
N ILE A 39 3.61 -12.09 6.52
CA ILE A 39 4.06 -10.75 6.15
C ILE A 39 4.35 -10.71 4.65
N GLU A 40 4.99 -11.74 4.11
CA GLU A 40 5.38 -11.81 2.71
C GLU A 40 4.19 -11.70 1.73
N VAL A 41 3.09 -12.41 1.96
CA VAL A 41 1.93 -12.40 1.05
C VAL A 41 1.26 -11.02 1.00
N TYR A 42 0.96 -10.42 2.14
CA TYR A 42 0.33 -9.09 2.18
C TYR A 42 1.28 -8.00 1.71
N TYR A 43 2.57 -8.14 2.02
CA TYR A 43 3.61 -7.23 1.60
C TYR A 43 3.72 -7.16 0.07
N HIS A 44 3.84 -8.31 -0.59
CA HIS A 44 3.96 -8.36 -2.05
C HIS A 44 2.75 -7.70 -2.72
N PHE A 45 1.55 -7.99 -2.24
CA PHE A 45 0.33 -7.38 -2.78
C PHE A 45 0.32 -5.85 -2.65
N ILE A 46 0.55 -5.32 -1.43
CA ILE A 46 0.57 -3.86 -1.20
C ILE A 46 1.65 -3.20 -2.05
N ARG A 47 2.84 -3.81 -2.08
CA ARG A 47 3.98 -3.28 -2.81
C ARG A 47 3.76 -3.25 -4.33
N GLU A 48 3.20 -4.30 -4.90
CA GLU A 48 2.83 -4.32 -6.32
C GLU A 48 1.87 -3.17 -6.66
N LYS A 49 0.89 -2.91 -5.79
CA LYS A 49 -0.06 -1.82 -5.95
C LYS A 49 0.56 -0.44 -5.81
N VAL A 50 1.49 -0.27 -4.87
CA VAL A 50 2.26 0.98 -4.72
C VAL A 50 3.16 1.21 -5.95
N LEU A 51 3.83 0.18 -6.45
CA LEU A 51 4.69 0.27 -7.63
C LEU A 51 3.89 0.52 -8.92
N ALA A 52 2.67 -0.01 -9.02
CA ALA A 52 1.75 0.27 -10.12
C ALA A 52 1.17 1.70 -10.09
N GLY A 53 1.31 2.42 -8.97
CA GLY A 53 0.69 3.73 -8.76
C GLY A 53 -0.80 3.67 -8.44
N ASP A 54 -1.35 2.48 -8.20
CA ASP A 54 -2.73 2.27 -7.76
C ASP A 54 -2.94 2.79 -6.33
N ILE A 55 -1.87 2.78 -5.51
CA ILE A 55 -1.88 3.18 -4.10
C ILE A 55 -0.74 4.16 -3.84
N ASP A 56 -1.03 5.24 -3.11
CA ASP A 56 -0.02 6.06 -2.45
C ASP A 56 -0.11 5.93 -0.93
N LEU A 57 1.04 5.86 -0.26
CA LEU A 57 1.14 5.73 1.20
C LEU A 57 1.63 7.03 1.81
N VAL A 58 0.77 7.64 2.62
CA VAL A 58 1.05 8.92 3.30
C VAL A 58 1.22 8.68 4.78
N TYR A 59 2.32 9.19 5.35
CA TYR A 59 2.54 9.13 6.77
C TYR A 59 1.56 10.05 7.50
N VAL A 60 0.89 9.53 8.53
CA VAL A 60 0.08 10.31 9.47
C VAL A 60 0.58 10.07 10.88
N ARG A 61 0.63 11.11 11.71
CA ARG A 61 0.93 10.95 13.13
C ARG A 61 -0.33 10.48 13.86
N THR A 62 -0.22 9.43 14.65
CA THR A 62 -1.26 9.07 15.62
C THR A 62 -1.33 10.16 16.68
N ASN A 63 -2.48 10.81 16.79
CA ASN A 63 -2.76 11.69 17.92
C ASN A 63 -3.14 10.77 19.10
N GLU A 64 -2.39 10.86 20.20
CA GLU A 64 -2.79 10.27 21.48
C GLU A 64 -4.00 11.00 22.08
#